data_AF-A0A7J5QFD9-F1
#
_entry.id   AF-A0A7J5QFD9-F1
#
_cell.length_a   1.000
_cell.length_b   1.000
_cell.length_c   1.000
_cell.angle_alpha   90.00
_cell.angle_beta   90.00
_cell.angle_gamma   90.00
#
_symmetry.space_group_name_H-M   'P 1'
#
loop_
_entity.id
_entity.type
_entity.pdbx_description
1 polymer ?
#
loop_
_entity_poly.entity_id
_entity_poly.type
_entity_poly.pdbx_seq_one_letter_code
_entity_poly.pdbx_strand_id
1 'polypeptide(L)'
;MRKYKYCKETLDVALEGLQSEDVAQRKKSTRFIKMASCSEIFGKMCDTLGVQAWFLSSKNYEKLIAILLNESEDKLIWEYLSILDMVCRRYVDHSCYAKDFAKQQICVTYKERTYEIAKQFSHHSSAIVRQMSASIMAYMGDGNAWDIFCNVMLKKRDLCTISHITGAIGRYCYYTNREIDDNFIGGIMTDSQQINLSNSLQSIYQHTSNKSIKGMCLTAI
;
A
#
# COMPACT_ATOMS: atom_id res chain seq x y z
N MET A 1 26.95 1.84 20.87
CA MET A 1 25.96 1.65 19.78
C MET A 1 24.76 2.56 20.02
N ARG A 2 24.30 3.31 19.01
CA ARG A 2 22.98 3.98 19.08
C ARG A 2 21.91 2.89 19.16
N LYS A 3 20.99 2.98 20.12
CA LYS A 3 19.81 2.11 20.19
C LYS A 3 18.75 2.69 19.26
N TYR A 4 18.69 2.16 18.04
CA TYR A 4 17.59 2.50 17.13
C TYR A 4 16.31 1.83 17.59
N LYS A 5 15.17 2.53 17.46
CA LYS A 5 13.86 1.97 17.80
C LYS A 5 13.50 0.81 16.88
N TYR A 6 13.82 0.95 15.60
CA TYR A 6 13.65 -0.08 14.58
C TYR A 6 15.04 -0.57 14.18
N CYS A 7 15.35 -1.79 14.60
CA CYS A 7 16.52 -2.54 14.22
C CYS A 7 16.12 -4.00 13.99
N LYS A 8 17.02 -4.80 13.40
CA LYS A 8 16.78 -6.21 13.10
C LYS A 8 16.17 -6.96 14.28
N GLU A 9 16.76 -6.85 15.47
CA GLU A 9 16.33 -7.58 16.66
C GLU A 9 14.88 -7.24 17.05
N THR A 10 14.53 -5.96 17.05
CA THR A 10 13.15 -5.53 17.38
C THR A 10 12.14 -5.91 16.30
N LEU A 11 12.56 -5.95 15.04
CA LEU A 11 11.70 -6.37 13.92
C LEU A 11 11.49 -7.88 13.93
N ASP A 12 12.53 -8.67 14.23
CA ASP A 12 12.43 -10.12 14.37
C ASP A 12 11.43 -10.48 15.49
N VAL A 13 11.51 -9.82 16.65
CA VAL A 13 10.54 -10.00 17.75
C VAL A 13 9.12 -9.60 17.34
N ALA A 14 8.97 -8.49 16.62
CA ALA A 14 7.65 -8.06 16.16
C ALA A 14 7.06 -9.06 15.14
N LEU A 15 7.89 -9.60 14.25
CA LEU A 15 7.51 -10.60 13.23
C LEU A 15 7.04 -11.90 13.88
N GLU A 16 7.70 -12.35 14.95
CA GLU A 16 7.23 -13.49 15.75
C GLU A 16 5.87 -13.19 16.40
N GLY A 17 5.70 -11.98 16.96
CA GLY A 17 4.44 -11.58 17.57
C GLY A 17 3.25 -11.51 16.60
N LEU A 18 3.49 -11.45 15.28
CA LEU A 18 2.42 -11.56 14.27
C LEU A 18 1.80 -12.96 14.20
N GLN A 19 2.48 -13.99 14.70
CA GLN A 19 1.98 -15.37 14.74
C GLN A 19 1.23 -15.69 16.04
N SER A 20 1.05 -14.69 16.92
CA SER A 20 0.36 -14.87 18.18
C SER A 20 -1.12 -15.22 17.96
N GLU A 21 -1.63 -16.17 18.75
CA GLU A 21 -3.06 -16.46 18.81
C GLU A 21 -3.88 -15.27 19.33
N ASP A 22 -3.26 -14.41 20.16
CA ASP A 22 -3.88 -13.18 20.64
C ASP A 22 -3.90 -12.08 19.57
N VAL A 23 -5.11 -11.72 19.14
CA VAL A 23 -5.38 -10.65 18.18
C VAL A 23 -4.82 -9.29 18.66
N ALA A 24 -4.85 -9.01 19.96
CA ALA A 24 -4.32 -7.76 20.51
C ALA A 24 -2.79 -7.69 20.36
N GLN A 25 -2.11 -8.80 20.61
CA GLN A 25 -0.68 -8.93 20.37
C GLN A 25 -0.33 -8.82 18.88
N ARG A 26 -1.09 -9.45 17.98
CA ARG A 26 -0.90 -9.27 16.53
C ARG A 26 -1.03 -7.80 16.13
N LYS A 27 -2.11 -7.12 16.54
CA LYS A 27 -2.32 -5.68 16.28
C LYS A 27 -1.16 -4.81 16.76
N LYS A 28 -0.60 -5.11 17.94
CA LYS A 28 0.56 -4.40 18.49
C LYS A 28 1.80 -4.60 17.61
N SER A 29 2.08 -5.84 17.22
CA SER A 29 3.20 -6.18 16.33
C SER A 29 3.03 -5.59 14.92
N THR A 30 1.83 -5.68 14.33
CA THR A 30 1.52 -5.09 13.02
C THR A 30 1.72 -3.59 13.03
N ARG A 31 1.25 -2.89 14.08
CA ARG A 31 1.49 -1.46 14.23
C ARG A 31 2.99 -1.13 14.30
N PHE A 32 3.78 -1.94 14.99
CA PHE A 32 5.22 -1.73 15.08
C PHE A 32 5.90 -1.87 13.71
N ILE A 33 5.61 -2.95 12.99
CA ILE A 33 6.17 -3.22 11.66
C ILE A 33 5.69 -2.19 10.63
N LYS A 34 4.41 -1.80 10.69
CA LYS A 34 3.87 -0.74 9.84
C LYS A 34 4.61 0.58 10.02
N MET A 35 4.87 0.99 11.25
CA MET A 35 5.67 2.19 11.51
C MET A 35 7.12 2.01 11.03
N ALA A 36 7.67 0.80 11.07
CA ALA A 36 8.98 0.53 10.49
C ALA A 36 8.98 0.65 8.96
N SER A 37 7.88 0.30 8.26
CA SER A 37 7.79 0.37 6.79
C SER A 37 7.83 1.79 6.18
N CYS A 38 7.70 2.81 7.02
CA CYS A 38 7.82 4.22 6.65
C CYS A 38 8.82 4.98 7.54
N SER A 39 9.83 4.26 8.05
CA SER A 39 10.70 4.78 9.09
C SER A 39 11.69 5.86 8.64
N GLU A 40 11.87 6.06 7.34
CA GLU A 40 12.65 7.15 6.76
C GLU A 40 12.14 8.53 7.23
N ILE A 41 10.84 8.62 7.57
CA ILE A 41 10.19 9.82 8.09
C ILE A 41 10.72 10.20 9.48
N PHE A 42 11.28 9.24 10.24
CA PHE A 42 11.77 9.46 11.60
C PHE A 42 13.25 9.92 11.68
N GLY A 43 13.92 10.12 10.55
CA GLY A 43 15.25 10.71 10.48
C GLY A 43 16.33 9.96 11.27
N LYS A 44 17.16 10.68 12.04
CA LYS A 44 18.35 10.15 12.76
C LYS A 44 18.05 9.09 13.85
N MET A 45 16.79 8.77 14.09
CA MET A 45 16.34 7.80 15.10
C MET A 45 16.10 6.39 14.53
N CYS A 46 16.36 6.19 13.24
CA CYS A 46 16.16 4.91 12.57
C CYS A 46 17.40 4.44 11.79
N ASP A 47 17.62 3.12 11.80
CA ASP A 47 18.50 2.44 10.87
C ASP A 47 17.78 2.20 9.54
N THR A 48 17.55 3.24 8.75
CA THR A 48 16.74 3.15 7.52
C THR A 48 17.27 2.08 6.55
N LEU A 49 18.59 1.96 6.40
CA LEU A 49 19.19 0.95 5.51
C LEU A 49 19.06 -0.46 6.08
N GLY A 50 19.26 -0.64 7.39
CA GLY A 50 19.03 -1.93 8.05
C GLY A 50 17.57 -2.37 8.00
N VAL A 51 16.63 -1.43 8.17
CA VAL A 51 15.18 -1.70 8.05
C VAL A 51 14.80 -2.05 6.61
N GLN A 52 15.31 -1.30 5.62
CA GLN A 52 15.13 -1.63 4.19
C GLN A 52 15.66 -3.04 3.89
N ALA A 53 16.89 -3.36 4.28
CA ALA A 53 17.49 -4.68 4.08
C ALA A 53 16.69 -5.78 4.80
N TRP A 54 16.12 -5.49 5.97
CA TRP A 54 15.28 -6.42 6.70
C TRP A 54 13.99 -6.74 5.94
N PHE A 55 13.30 -5.73 5.37
CA PHE A 55 12.09 -5.95 4.57
C PHE A 55 12.37 -6.65 3.24
N LEU A 56 13.47 -6.29 2.57
CA LEU A 56 13.86 -6.88 1.29
C LEU A 56 14.46 -8.29 1.43
N SER A 57 14.79 -8.73 2.65
CA SER A 57 15.22 -10.10 2.91
C SER A 57 14.14 -11.09 2.53
N SER A 58 14.46 -12.02 1.63
CA SER A 58 13.54 -13.08 1.19
C SER A 58 12.95 -13.85 2.38
N LYS A 59 13.77 -14.21 3.37
CA LYS A 59 13.33 -14.91 4.59
C LYS A 59 12.22 -14.17 5.33
N ASN A 60 12.36 -12.85 5.51
CA ASN A 60 11.40 -12.06 6.28
C ASN A 60 10.16 -11.76 5.46
N TYR A 61 10.34 -11.50 4.16
CA TYR A 61 9.24 -11.34 3.23
C TYR A 61 8.35 -12.59 3.16
N GLU A 62 8.94 -13.78 2.99
CA GLU A 62 8.17 -15.04 2.96
C GLU A 62 7.37 -15.26 4.24
N LYS A 63 7.96 -14.95 5.40
CA LYS A 63 7.24 -15.04 6.69
C LYS A 63 6.06 -14.07 6.72
N LEU A 64 6.23 -12.83 6.28
CA LEU A 64 5.15 -11.84 6.22
C LEU A 64 4.02 -12.29 5.27
N ILE A 65 4.37 -12.86 4.11
CA ILE A 65 3.38 -13.39 3.17
C ILE A 65 2.64 -14.59 3.76
N ALA A 66 3.34 -15.53 4.40
CA ALA A 66 2.71 -16.66 5.05
C ALA A 66 1.75 -16.23 6.18
N ILE A 67 2.11 -15.19 6.94
CA ILE A 67 1.23 -14.60 7.96
C ILE A 67 -0.01 -13.97 7.31
N LEU A 68 0.18 -13.15 6.27
CA LEU A 68 -0.91 -12.50 5.55
C LEU A 68 -1.90 -13.52 4.96
N LEU A 69 -1.41 -14.58 4.33
CA LEU A 69 -2.25 -15.61 3.72
C LEU A 69 -3.06 -16.43 4.73
N ASN A 70 -2.61 -16.48 5.99
CA ASN A 70 -3.31 -17.18 7.08
C ASN A 70 -4.14 -16.24 7.98
N GLU A 71 -4.10 -14.93 7.75
CA GLU A 71 -4.87 -13.98 8.55
C GLU A 71 -6.35 -13.96 8.11
N SER A 72 -7.25 -13.90 9.10
CA SER A 72 -8.70 -13.84 8.87
C SER A 72 -9.31 -12.49 9.23
N GLU A 73 -8.59 -11.68 10.02
CA GLU A 73 -9.06 -10.35 10.42
C GLU A 73 -8.85 -9.34 9.27
N ASP A 74 -9.94 -8.93 8.61
CA ASP A 74 -9.97 -7.94 7.52
C ASP A 74 -9.04 -6.73 7.73
N LYS A 75 -9.04 -6.20 8.95
CA LYS A 75 -8.25 -5.01 9.29
C LYS A 75 -6.75 -5.34 9.35
N LEU A 76 -6.37 -6.52 9.82
CA LEU A 76 -4.98 -6.96 9.83
C LEU A 76 -4.50 -7.28 8.41
N ILE A 77 -5.33 -7.95 7.60
CA ILE A 77 -5.06 -8.15 6.16
C ILE A 77 -4.77 -6.80 5.48
N TRP A 78 -5.63 -5.80 5.72
CA TRP A 78 -5.42 -4.45 5.19
C TRP A 78 -4.10 -3.83 5.67
N GLU A 79 -3.75 -3.97 6.95
CA GLU A 79 -2.49 -3.45 7.49
C GLU A 79 -1.26 -4.16 6.92
N TYR A 80 -1.31 -5.48 6.70
CA TYR A 80 -0.23 -6.24 6.06
C TYR A 80 -0.04 -5.82 4.60
N LEU A 81 -1.12 -5.71 3.81
CA LEU A 81 -1.04 -5.20 2.44
C LEU A 81 -0.48 -3.76 2.43
N SER A 82 -0.90 -2.92 3.38
CA SER A 82 -0.36 -1.57 3.54
C SER A 82 1.14 -1.56 3.87
N ILE A 83 1.65 -2.53 4.63
CA ILE A 83 3.10 -2.66 4.89
C ILE A 83 3.85 -2.92 3.58
N LEU A 84 3.39 -3.88 2.78
CA LEU A 84 4.04 -4.24 1.51
C LEU A 84 4.05 -3.05 0.55
N ASP A 85 2.92 -2.35 0.42
CA ASP A 85 2.78 -1.15 -0.40
C ASP A 85 3.74 -0.03 0.04
N MET A 86 3.89 0.19 1.34
CA MET A 86 4.81 1.20 1.86
C MET A 86 6.26 0.84 1.57
N VAL A 87 6.66 -0.44 1.70
CA VAL A 87 8.02 -0.87 1.34
C VAL A 87 8.30 -0.60 -0.14
N CYS A 88 7.39 -0.92 -1.05
CA CYS A 88 7.57 -0.60 -2.47
C CYS A 88 7.80 0.91 -2.68
N ARG A 89 6.93 1.76 -2.11
CA ARG A 89 6.99 3.21 -2.37
C ARG A 89 8.14 3.90 -1.64
N ARG A 90 8.45 3.48 -0.42
CA ARG A 90 9.37 4.18 0.49
C ARG A 90 10.76 3.61 0.48
N TYR A 91 10.90 2.31 0.22
CA TYR A 91 12.18 1.62 0.24
C TYR A 91 12.63 1.12 -1.11
N VAL A 92 11.76 1.03 -2.12
CA VAL A 92 12.19 0.63 -3.46
C VAL A 92 12.24 1.84 -4.39
N ASP A 93 11.11 2.51 -4.60
CA ASP A 93 10.97 3.55 -5.63
C ASP A 93 11.23 4.98 -5.11
N HIS A 94 11.58 5.16 -3.83
CA HIS A 94 11.79 6.50 -3.29
C HIS A 94 13.03 7.16 -3.93
N SER A 95 12.89 8.42 -4.34
CA SER A 95 13.93 9.17 -5.09
C SER A 95 15.24 9.44 -4.32
N CYS A 96 15.32 9.03 -3.05
CA CYS A 96 16.53 9.20 -2.24
C CYS A 96 17.53 8.05 -2.45
N TYR A 97 17.11 6.95 -3.07
CA TYR A 97 17.98 5.83 -3.41
C TYR A 97 18.65 6.04 -4.76
N ALA A 98 19.71 5.27 -5.02
CA ALA A 98 20.42 5.31 -6.29
C ALA A 98 19.48 5.03 -7.47
N LYS A 99 19.72 5.68 -8.61
CA LYS A 99 18.86 5.66 -9.82
C LYS A 99 18.51 4.25 -10.32
N ASP A 100 19.35 3.26 -10.03
CA ASP A 100 19.17 1.87 -10.45
C ASP A 100 18.87 0.90 -9.29
N PHE A 101 18.67 1.39 -8.06
CA PHE A 101 18.35 0.54 -6.92
C PHE A 101 17.04 -0.23 -7.14
N ALA A 102 16.01 0.44 -7.64
CA ALA A 102 14.72 -0.18 -7.96
C ALA A 102 14.82 -1.26 -9.05
N LYS A 103 15.85 -1.21 -9.91
CA LYS A 103 16.12 -2.19 -10.97
C LYS A 103 16.88 -3.42 -10.47
N GLN A 104 17.37 -3.42 -9.23
CA GLN A 104 18.02 -4.61 -8.67
C GLN A 104 17.01 -5.75 -8.57
N GLN A 105 17.46 -6.97 -8.84
CA GLN A 105 16.59 -8.16 -8.87
C GLN A 105 15.77 -8.32 -7.58
N ILE A 106 16.35 -8.02 -6.42
CA ILE A 106 15.66 -8.10 -5.12
C ILE A 106 14.45 -7.17 -5.04
N CYS A 107 14.58 -5.96 -5.59
CA CYS A 107 13.53 -4.94 -5.63
C CYS A 107 12.43 -5.31 -6.63
N VAL A 108 12.83 -5.74 -7.82
CA VAL A 108 11.93 -6.20 -8.88
C VAL A 108 11.08 -7.37 -8.38
N THR A 109 11.73 -8.41 -7.83
CA THR A 109 11.03 -9.58 -7.28
C THR A 109 10.11 -9.22 -6.12
N TYR A 110 10.50 -8.29 -5.24
CA TYR A 110 9.62 -7.81 -4.17
C TYR A 110 8.35 -7.16 -4.73
N LYS A 111 8.49 -6.27 -5.73
CA LYS A 111 7.37 -5.57 -6.37
C LYS A 111 6.43 -6.54 -7.09
N GLU A 112 6.97 -7.40 -7.96
CA GLU A 112 6.20 -8.40 -8.70
C GLU A 112 5.41 -9.31 -7.76
N ARG A 113 6.05 -9.80 -6.69
CA ARG A 113 5.36 -10.69 -5.75
C ARG A 113 4.34 -9.96 -4.89
N THR A 114 4.59 -8.71 -4.52
CA THR A 114 3.62 -7.86 -3.80
C THR A 114 2.39 -7.61 -4.67
N TYR A 115 2.58 -7.37 -5.97
CA TYR A 115 1.51 -7.25 -6.96
C TYR A 115 0.68 -8.53 -7.06
N GLU A 116 1.30 -9.69 -7.24
CA GLU A 116 0.58 -10.97 -7.35
C GLU A 116 -0.25 -11.29 -6.10
N ILE A 117 0.32 -11.02 -4.91
CA ILE A 117 -0.41 -11.17 -3.64
C ILE A 117 -1.59 -10.19 -3.59
N ALA A 118 -1.38 -8.91 -3.92
CA ALA A 118 -2.47 -7.95 -3.95
C ALA A 118 -3.59 -8.39 -4.90
N LYS A 119 -3.25 -8.92 -6.08
CA LYS A 119 -4.22 -9.42 -7.06
C LYS A 119 -5.08 -10.56 -6.50
N GLN A 120 -4.52 -11.47 -5.71
CA GLN A 120 -5.30 -12.51 -5.03
C GLN A 120 -6.35 -11.92 -4.07
N PHE A 121 -6.03 -10.82 -3.38
CA PHE A 121 -6.95 -10.14 -2.47
C PHE A 121 -7.93 -9.16 -3.16
N SER A 122 -7.84 -8.98 -4.49
CA SER A 122 -8.69 -8.04 -5.23
C SER A 122 -10.17 -8.44 -5.23
N HIS A 123 -10.46 -9.73 -5.05
CA HIS A 123 -11.80 -10.30 -4.96
C HIS A 123 -12.25 -10.61 -3.52
N HIS A 124 -11.48 -10.17 -2.51
CA HIS A 124 -11.80 -10.42 -1.10
C HIS A 124 -13.20 -9.88 -0.73
N SER A 125 -13.91 -10.50 0.20
CA SER A 125 -15.28 -10.11 0.60
C SER A 125 -15.32 -8.70 1.21
N SER A 126 -14.28 -8.35 1.97
CA SER A 126 -14.13 -7.04 2.63
C SER A 126 -13.79 -5.90 1.68
N ALA A 127 -14.56 -4.80 1.75
CA ALA A 127 -14.33 -3.62 0.92
C ALA A 127 -13.00 -2.91 1.23
N ILE A 128 -12.54 -2.91 2.49
CA ILE A 128 -11.24 -2.29 2.83
C ILE A 128 -10.09 -3.09 2.23
N VAL A 129 -10.15 -4.42 2.29
CA VAL A 129 -9.10 -5.29 1.73
C VAL A 129 -9.00 -5.08 0.21
N ARG A 130 -10.14 -5.07 -0.50
CA ARG A 130 -10.17 -4.76 -1.94
C ARG A 130 -9.60 -3.37 -2.25
N GLN A 131 -9.89 -2.37 -1.41
CA GLN A 131 -9.35 -1.02 -1.58
C GLN A 131 -7.82 -0.99 -1.47
N MET A 132 -7.22 -1.70 -0.51
CA MET A 132 -5.77 -1.73 -0.35
C MET A 132 -5.10 -2.54 -1.47
N SER A 133 -5.69 -3.68 -1.83
CA SER A 133 -5.29 -4.48 -2.99
C SER A 133 -5.28 -3.63 -4.27
N ALA A 134 -6.38 -2.94 -4.58
CA ALA A 134 -6.47 -2.05 -5.73
C ALA A 134 -5.47 -0.87 -5.65
N SER A 135 -5.10 -0.42 -4.45
CA SER A 135 -4.07 0.62 -4.29
C SER A 135 -2.67 0.15 -4.69
N ILE A 136 -2.35 -1.13 -4.44
CA ILE A 136 -1.11 -1.75 -4.91
C ILE A 136 -1.18 -2.00 -6.42
N MET A 137 -2.29 -2.57 -6.90
CA MET A 137 -2.53 -2.82 -8.32
C MET A 137 -2.38 -1.54 -9.15
N ALA A 138 -3.04 -0.45 -8.75
CA ALA A 138 -2.93 0.85 -9.42
C ALA A 138 -1.51 1.41 -9.39
N TYR A 139 -0.78 1.21 -8.28
CA TYR A 139 0.62 1.62 -8.18
C TYR A 139 1.54 0.84 -9.13
N MET A 140 1.22 -0.43 -9.39
CA MET A 140 1.90 -1.27 -10.39
C MET A 140 1.33 -1.06 -11.80
N GLY A 141 0.40 -0.13 -11.96
CA GLY A 141 -0.19 0.23 -13.23
C GLY A 141 -1.28 -0.69 -13.74
N ASP A 142 -1.88 -1.55 -12.91
CA ASP A 142 -3.00 -2.40 -13.32
C ASP A 142 -4.31 -1.60 -13.41
N GLY A 143 -4.80 -1.41 -14.64
CA GLY A 143 -6.04 -0.69 -14.93
C GLY A 143 -7.30 -1.30 -14.31
N ASN A 144 -7.31 -2.58 -13.94
CA ASN A 144 -8.46 -3.19 -13.25
C ASN A 144 -8.70 -2.59 -11.84
N ALA A 145 -7.69 -1.92 -11.28
CA ALA A 145 -7.82 -1.24 -9.98
C ALA A 145 -8.93 -0.17 -9.99
N TRP A 146 -9.15 0.51 -11.12
CA TRP A 146 -10.12 1.61 -11.22
C TRP A 146 -11.56 1.13 -11.02
N ASP A 147 -11.92 -0.02 -11.57
CA ASP A 147 -13.23 -0.63 -11.38
C ASP A 147 -13.43 -1.12 -9.94
N ILE A 148 -12.36 -1.64 -9.31
CA ILE A 148 -12.41 -2.00 -7.89
C ILE A 148 -12.66 -0.78 -7.02
N PHE A 149 -12.00 0.35 -7.29
CA PHE A 149 -12.24 1.60 -6.55
C PHE A 149 -13.67 2.11 -6.69
N CYS A 150 -14.25 2.08 -7.90
CA CYS A 150 -15.65 2.41 -8.10
C CYS A 150 -16.57 1.53 -7.22
N ASN A 151 -16.36 0.21 -7.26
CA ASN A 151 -17.12 -0.74 -6.45
C ASN A 151 -16.94 -0.55 -4.94
N VAL A 152 -15.75 -0.15 -4.49
CA VAL A 152 -15.48 0.18 -3.08
C VAL A 152 -16.25 1.44 -2.66
N MET A 153 -16.20 2.51 -3.46
CA MET A 153 -16.87 3.80 -3.15
C MET A 153 -18.39 3.69 -3.07
N LEU A 154 -18.99 2.72 -3.75
CA LEU A 154 -20.41 2.38 -3.57
C LEU A 154 -20.73 1.89 -2.16
N LYS A 155 -19.77 1.19 -1.51
CA LYS A 155 -19.97 0.55 -0.20
C LYS A 155 -19.37 1.31 0.97
N LYS A 156 -18.27 2.05 0.75
CA LYS A 156 -17.49 2.68 1.83
C LYS A 156 -16.99 4.06 1.40
N ARG A 157 -17.37 5.09 2.16
CA ARG A 157 -17.14 6.51 1.85
C ARG A 157 -16.47 7.25 3.02
N ASP A 158 -15.75 6.52 3.87
CA ASP A 158 -15.01 7.12 4.98
C ASP A 158 -13.71 7.78 4.50
N LEU A 159 -13.14 8.63 5.36
CA LEU A 159 -11.96 9.43 5.06
C LEU A 159 -10.75 8.57 4.61
N CYS A 160 -10.51 7.44 5.26
CA CYS A 160 -9.36 6.59 4.95
C CYS A 160 -9.52 5.99 3.55
N THR A 161 -10.70 5.45 3.25
CA THR A 161 -11.00 4.88 1.93
C THR A 161 -10.83 5.91 0.82
N ILE A 162 -11.45 7.09 0.97
CA ILE A 162 -11.38 8.13 -0.07
C ILE A 162 -9.95 8.65 -0.22
N SER A 163 -9.22 8.84 0.87
CA SER A 163 -7.82 9.29 0.83
C SER A 163 -6.90 8.34 0.04
N HIS A 164 -7.08 7.03 0.20
CA HIS A 164 -6.27 6.07 -0.56
C HIS A 164 -6.61 6.09 -2.05
N ILE A 165 -7.90 6.17 -2.40
CA ILE A 165 -8.36 6.21 -3.80
C ILE A 165 -7.89 7.48 -4.49
N THR A 166 -8.11 8.66 -3.89
CA THR A 166 -7.66 9.93 -4.47
C THR A 166 -6.14 10.01 -4.54
N GLY A 167 -5.43 9.42 -3.58
CA GLY A 167 -3.97 9.26 -3.64
C GLY A 167 -3.51 8.38 -4.80
N ALA A 168 -4.25 7.32 -5.14
CA ALA A 168 -3.95 6.49 -6.31
C ALA A 168 -4.18 7.24 -7.63
N ILE A 169 -5.27 7.99 -7.74
CA ILE A 169 -5.56 8.86 -8.89
C ILE A 169 -4.45 9.89 -9.07
N GLY A 170 -4.07 10.61 -8.01
CA GLY A 170 -3.02 11.62 -8.09
C GLY A 170 -1.67 11.07 -8.55
N ARG A 171 -1.32 9.85 -8.12
CA ARG A 171 -0.12 9.15 -8.60
C ARG A 171 -0.24 8.78 -10.07
N TYR A 172 -1.35 8.18 -10.47
CA TYR A 172 -1.60 7.84 -11.87
C TYR A 172 -1.43 9.06 -12.78
N CYS A 173 -2.10 10.18 -12.46
CA CYS A 173 -1.98 11.42 -13.22
C CYS A 173 -0.54 11.95 -13.26
N TYR A 174 0.20 11.86 -12.14
CA TYR A 174 1.60 12.28 -12.09
C TYR A 174 2.49 11.45 -13.05
N TYR A 175 2.31 10.13 -13.08
CA TYR A 175 3.09 9.24 -13.93
C TYR A 175 2.69 9.35 -15.40
N THR A 176 1.40 9.46 -15.73
CA THR A 176 0.97 9.62 -17.12
C THR A 176 1.40 10.96 -17.73
N ASN A 177 1.48 12.03 -16.91
CA ASN A 177 1.91 13.35 -17.37
C ASN A 177 3.42 13.49 -17.60
N ARG A 178 4.24 12.51 -17.19
CA ARG A 178 5.72 12.55 -17.28
C ARG A 178 6.31 11.53 -18.24
N GLU A 179 5.48 11.02 -19.16
CA GLU A 179 5.73 9.78 -19.92
C GLU A 179 5.69 8.55 -19.01
N ILE A 180 4.99 7.50 -19.44
CA ILE A 180 4.71 6.31 -18.65
C ILE A 180 6.05 5.72 -18.19
N ASP A 181 6.22 5.58 -16.87
CA ASP A 181 7.32 4.81 -16.30
C ASP A 181 7.22 3.38 -16.84
N ASP A 182 8.31 2.85 -17.40
CA ASP A 182 8.41 1.49 -17.96
C ASP A 182 7.94 0.38 -16.99
N ASN A 183 7.74 0.72 -15.71
CA ASN A 183 7.24 -0.16 -14.66
C ASN A 183 5.70 -0.33 -14.60
N PHE A 184 4.89 0.30 -15.45
CA PHE A 184 3.43 0.10 -15.48
C PHE A 184 3.05 -1.23 -16.18
N ILE A 185 2.39 -2.14 -15.47
CA ILE A 185 2.08 -3.49 -15.95
C ILE A 185 0.73 -3.57 -16.69
N GLY A 186 -0.27 -2.74 -16.36
CA GLY A 186 -1.64 -2.88 -16.89
C GLY A 186 -2.25 -1.64 -17.55
N GLY A 187 -1.39 -0.76 -18.07
CA GLY A 187 -1.78 0.31 -19.00
C GLY A 187 -2.49 1.51 -18.38
N ILE A 188 -3.07 2.33 -19.26
CA ILE A 188 -3.77 3.56 -18.91
C ILE A 188 -5.24 3.28 -18.57
N MET A 189 -5.80 4.09 -17.66
CA MET A 189 -7.23 4.13 -17.36
C MET A 189 -8.03 4.41 -18.64
N THR A 190 -9.07 3.63 -18.88
CA THR A 190 -9.97 3.84 -20.02
C THR A 190 -10.91 5.03 -19.79
N ASP A 191 -11.43 5.63 -20.87
CA ASP A 191 -12.43 6.71 -20.78
C ASP A 191 -13.63 6.32 -19.93
N SER A 192 -14.10 5.07 -20.06
CA SER A 192 -15.23 4.56 -19.28
C SER A 192 -14.93 4.50 -17.78
N GLN A 193 -13.72 4.05 -17.41
CA GLN A 193 -13.25 4.02 -16.03
C GLN A 193 -13.10 5.43 -15.47
N GLN A 194 -12.55 6.36 -16.26
CA GLN A 194 -12.42 7.76 -15.86
C GLN A 194 -13.79 8.41 -15.59
N ILE A 195 -14.76 8.20 -16.48
CA ILE A 195 -16.13 8.71 -16.31
C ILE A 195 -16.77 8.13 -15.05
N ASN A 196 -16.70 6.80 -14.86
CA ASN A 196 -17.29 6.13 -13.70
C ASN A 196 -16.66 6.58 -12.37
N LEU A 197 -15.34 6.77 -12.35
CA LEU A 197 -14.61 7.24 -11.19
C LEU A 197 -14.99 8.69 -10.85
N SER A 198 -15.05 9.55 -11.86
CA SER A 198 -15.45 10.96 -11.73
C SER A 198 -16.88 11.08 -11.20
N ASN A 199 -17.82 10.31 -11.76
CA ASN A 199 -19.21 10.27 -11.30
C ASN A 199 -19.33 9.81 -9.84
N SER A 200 -18.55 8.80 -9.45
CA SER A 200 -18.52 8.29 -8.08
C SER A 200 -18.00 9.36 -7.10
N LEU A 201 -16.91 10.04 -7.45
CA LEU A 201 -16.35 11.12 -6.64
C LEU A 201 -17.28 12.34 -6.55
N GLN A 202 -17.90 12.72 -7.66
CA GLN A 202 -18.87 13.82 -7.71
C GLN A 202 -20.08 13.52 -6.83
N SER A 203 -20.60 12.30 -6.86
CA SER A 203 -21.67 11.85 -5.98
C SER A 203 -21.26 11.97 -4.50
N ILE A 204 -20.04 11.54 -4.14
CA ILE A 204 -19.55 11.68 -2.76
C ILE A 204 -19.41 13.15 -2.36
N TYR A 205 -18.83 13.97 -3.22
CA TYR A 205 -18.65 15.41 -3.01
C TYR A 205 -19.98 16.11 -2.70
N GLN A 206 -21.03 15.81 -3.47
CA GLN A 206 -22.35 16.42 -3.29
C GLN A 206 -23.01 16.04 -1.97
N HIS A 207 -22.82 14.80 -1.51
CA HIS A 207 -23.58 14.24 -0.38
C HIS A 207 -22.81 14.22 0.96
N THR A 208 -21.49 14.40 0.95
CA THR A 208 -20.69 14.36 2.19
C THR A 208 -20.72 15.70 2.95
N SER A 209 -20.89 15.64 4.26
CA SER A 209 -20.71 16.80 5.15
C SER A 209 -19.26 16.98 5.63
N ASN A 210 -18.40 15.98 5.39
CA ASN A 210 -17.00 16.02 5.82
C ASN A 210 -16.18 16.89 4.87
N LYS A 211 -15.67 18.02 5.39
CA LYS A 211 -14.89 19.00 4.61
C LYS A 211 -13.61 18.41 4.00
N SER A 212 -12.93 17.51 4.70
CA SER A 212 -11.71 16.85 4.19
C SER A 212 -12.02 15.92 3.03
N ILE A 213 -13.12 15.16 3.12
CA ILE A 213 -13.58 14.31 2.00
C ILE A 213 -13.99 15.18 0.82
N LYS A 214 -14.74 16.27 1.04
CA LYS A 214 -15.09 17.23 -0.02
C LYS A 214 -13.85 17.76 -0.75
N GLY A 215 -12.84 18.21 0.01
CA GLY A 215 -11.60 18.73 -0.57
C GLY A 215 -10.89 17.69 -1.43
N MET A 216 -10.74 16.45 -0.93
CA MET A 216 -10.09 15.37 -1.68
C MET A 216 -10.86 14.98 -2.95
N CYS A 217 -12.19 14.90 -2.90
CA CYS A 217 -12.99 14.62 -4.09
C CYS A 217 -12.84 15.74 -5.12
N LEU A 218 -12.89 17.01 -4.70
CA LEU A 218 -12.74 18.16 -5.60
C LEU A 218 -11.36 18.20 -6.28
N THR A 219 -10.30 17.78 -5.60
CA THR A 219 -8.95 17.70 -6.20
C THR A 219 -8.80 16.55 -7.18
N ALA A 220 -9.60 15.49 -7.05
CA ALA A 220 -9.48 14.27 -7.85
C ALA A 220 -10.43 14.22 -9.07
N ILE A 221 -11.44 15.09 -9.10
CA ILE A 221 -12.34 15.31 -10.25
C ILE A 221 -11.67 16.31 -11.19
#